data_AF-A0A117LRB9-F1
#
_entry.id   AF-A0A117LRB9-F1
#
_cell.length_a   1.000
_cell.length_b   1.000
_cell.length_c   1.000
_cell.angle_alpha   90.00
_cell.angle_beta   90.00
_cell.angle_gamma   90.00
#
_symmetry.space_group_name_H-M   'P 1'
#
loop_
_entity.id
_entity.type
_entity.pdbx_description
1 polymer ?
#
loop_
_entity_poly.entity_id
_entity_poly.type
_entity_poly.pdbx_seq_one_letter_code
_entity_poly.pdbx_strand_id
1 'polypeptide(L)'
;MLDGCKYICQPQVEGNLAMGSQWSKDSVYKKAMKAGYRARAAYKLLEIQQRNDIIRPSDNVVDLGAAPGSWLQVLRDLTGGKVIGVDLNPIAPIGGVTTIVGDFTDPLVQERIREEAGGIINIVVSDASPKLSGQKTYDQARAIGLGEDALAFACTLL
;
A
#
# COMPACT_ATOMS: atom_id res chain seq x y z
N MET A 1 -16.65 -4.53 34.55
CA MET A 1 -18.03 -4.40 34.01
C MET A 1 -17.98 -3.32 32.95
N LEU A 2 -18.66 -3.61 31.85
CA LEU A 2 -18.46 -3.10 30.49
C LEU A 2 -18.97 -1.66 30.29
N ASP A 3 -18.52 -1.06 29.18
CA ASP A 3 -19.22 -0.09 28.30
C ASP A 3 -18.34 1.15 28.00
N GLY A 4 -18.09 1.58 26.77
CA GLY A 4 -18.45 1.08 25.46
C GLY A 4 -17.70 1.90 24.42
N CYS A 5 -16.72 1.30 23.76
CA CYS A 5 -16.08 1.90 22.59
C CYS A 5 -16.72 1.26 21.35
N LYS A 6 -17.69 1.97 20.77
CA LYS A 6 -18.35 1.65 19.51
C LYS A 6 -17.31 1.65 18.37
N TYR A 7 -16.64 0.52 18.19
CA TYR A 7 -16.24 0.08 16.85
C TYR A 7 -17.50 -0.44 16.13
N ILE A 8 -17.40 -0.58 14.80
CA ILE A 8 -18.42 -1.05 13.86
C ILE A 8 -19.13 0.12 13.13
N CYS A 9 -18.38 0.75 12.23
CA CYS A 9 -18.95 1.19 10.96
C CYS A 9 -18.66 0.10 9.93
N GLN A 10 -19.39 -1.02 10.00
CA GLN A 10 -19.45 -1.99 8.91
C GLN A 10 -20.43 -1.45 7.86
N PRO A 11 -20.03 -1.24 6.59
CA PRO A 11 -20.93 -1.45 5.49
C PRO A 11 -20.90 -2.94 5.15
N GLN A 12 -22.05 -3.58 5.30
CA GLN A 12 -22.31 -4.97 4.94
C GLN A 12 -21.77 -5.28 3.54
N VAL A 13 -20.86 -6.25 3.45
CA VAL A 13 -20.44 -6.86 2.18
C VAL A 13 -21.28 -8.11 1.96
N GLU A 14 -22.51 -7.90 1.46
CA GLU A 14 -23.23 -8.93 0.73
C GLU A 14 -23.15 -8.58 -0.75
N GLY A 15 -22.46 -9.42 -1.52
CA GLY A 15 -22.29 -9.20 -2.94
C GLY A 15 -21.30 -10.16 -3.56
N ASN A 16 -21.84 -11.26 -4.09
CA ASN A 16 -21.15 -12.28 -4.86
C ASN A 16 -20.40 -11.62 -6.05
N LEU A 17 -19.08 -11.46 -5.95
CA LEU A 17 -18.27 -10.82 -7.00
C LEU A 17 -17.89 -11.85 -8.06
N ALA A 18 -18.76 -11.99 -9.05
CA ALA A 18 -18.45 -12.67 -10.31
C ALA A 18 -17.41 -11.86 -11.10
N MET A 19 -16.38 -12.57 -11.53
CA MET A 19 -15.24 -12.14 -12.32
C MET A 19 -15.65 -11.82 -13.78
N GLY A 20 -15.40 -10.60 -14.27
CA GLY A 20 -15.51 -10.30 -15.71
C GLY A 20 -15.72 -8.83 -16.09
N SER A 21 -14.80 -8.32 -16.92
CA SER A 21 -14.92 -7.23 -17.92
C SER A 21 -15.69 -5.94 -17.58
N GLN A 22 -14.95 -4.84 -17.44
CA GLN A 22 -15.44 -3.48 -17.71
C GLN A 22 -16.65 -2.98 -16.87
N TRP A 23 -16.95 -3.57 -15.71
CA TRP A 23 -17.96 -3.00 -14.80
C TRP A 23 -17.35 -1.86 -13.98
N SER A 24 -17.41 -0.68 -14.61
CA SER A 24 -17.38 0.64 -14.01
C SER A 24 -16.07 1.04 -13.28
N LYS A 25 -15.04 1.38 -14.08
CA LYS A 25 -13.87 2.15 -13.61
C LYS A 25 -14.29 3.37 -12.75
N ASP A 26 -15.43 3.98 -13.08
CA ASP A 26 -15.97 5.16 -12.40
C ASP A 26 -16.57 4.88 -11.02
N SER A 27 -17.35 3.82 -10.84
CA SER A 27 -17.99 3.47 -9.55
C SER A 27 -16.95 3.20 -8.46
N VAL A 28 -15.92 2.38 -8.74
CA VAL A 28 -14.89 2.08 -7.74
C VAL A 28 -14.09 3.34 -7.40
N TYR A 29 -13.77 4.16 -8.41
CA TYR A 29 -13.12 5.44 -8.21
C TYR A 29 -13.99 6.41 -7.38
N LYS A 30 -15.26 6.58 -7.73
CA LYS A 30 -16.23 7.41 -7.00
C LYS A 30 -16.42 6.91 -5.56
N LYS A 31 -16.46 5.60 -5.36
CA LYS A 31 -16.54 4.97 -4.04
C LYS A 31 -15.30 5.30 -3.22
N ALA A 32 -14.10 5.20 -3.81
CA ALA A 32 -12.84 5.54 -3.15
C ALA A 32 -12.81 7.02 -2.74
N MET A 33 -13.16 7.93 -3.65
CA MET A 33 -13.22 9.36 -3.36
C MET A 33 -14.25 9.68 -2.27
N LYS A 34 -15.44 9.06 -2.31
CA LYS A 34 -16.48 9.21 -1.28
C LYS A 34 -16.02 8.67 0.08
N ALA A 35 -15.18 7.64 0.09
CA ALA A 35 -14.56 7.08 1.29
C ALA A 35 -13.31 7.85 1.74
N GLY A 36 -12.90 8.91 1.02
CA GLY A 36 -11.74 9.74 1.36
C GLY A 36 -10.38 9.15 0.96
N TYR A 37 -10.35 8.06 0.18
CA TYR A 37 -9.11 7.50 -0.33
C TYR A 37 -8.59 8.30 -1.53
N ARG A 38 -7.27 8.40 -1.66
CA ARG A 38 -6.60 9.13 -2.75
C ARG A 38 -6.61 8.41 -4.09
N ALA A 39 -6.82 7.09 -4.09
CA ALA A 39 -6.94 6.29 -5.30
C ALA A 39 -7.78 5.04 -5.08
N ARG A 40 -8.31 4.48 -6.17
CA ARG A 40 -9.05 3.20 -6.16
C ARG A 40 -8.19 2.01 -5.74
N ALA A 41 -6.86 2.15 -5.79
CA ALA A 41 -5.92 1.10 -5.40
C ALA A 41 -6.06 0.72 -3.92
N ALA A 42 -6.53 1.63 -3.05
CA ALA A 42 -6.84 1.33 -1.64
C ALA A 42 -7.71 0.06 -1.46
N TYR A 43 -8.67 -0.18 -2.36
CA TYR A 43 -9.51 -1.37 -2.28
C TYR A 43 -8.76 -2.67 -2.55
N LYS A 44 -7.66 -2.65 -3.31
CA LYS A 44 -6.82 -3.84 -3.50
C LYS A 44 -6.23 -4.30 -2.18
N LEU A 45 -5.66 -3.36 -1.41
CA LEU A 45 -5.03 -3.69 -0.13
C LEU A 45 -6.07 -4.10 0.92
N LEU A 46 -7.22 -3.41 0.97
CA LEU A 46 -8.34 -3.82 1.82
C LEU A 46 -8.82 -5.25 1.51
N GLU A 47 -8.92 -5.61 0.23
CA GLU A 47 -9.32 -6.96 -0.20
C GLU A 47 -8.25 -8.01 0.15
N ILE A 48 -6.95 -7.68 -0.03
CA ILE A 48 -5.83 -8.54 0.39
C ILE A 48 -5.88 -8.78 1.90
N GLN A 49 -6.03 -7.71 2.70
CA GLN A 49 -6.11 -7.84 4.16
C GLN A 49 -7.34 -8.64 4.58
N GLN A 50 -8.51 -8.35 4.00
CA GLN A 50 -9.75 -9.07 4.33
C GLN A 50 -9.65 -10.57 4.06
N ARG A 51 -8.94 -10.97 3.01
CA ARG A 51 -8.81 -12.38 2.62
C ARG A 51 -7.74 -13.13 3.41
N ASN A 52 -6.64 -12.46 3.74
CA ASN A 52 -5.42 -13.14 4.21
C ASN A 52 -4.99 -12.75 5.63
N ASP A 53 -5.53 -11.66 6.18
CA ASP A 53 -5.21 -11.12 7.51
C ASP A 53 -3.70 -11.01 7.78
N ILE A 54 -2.97 -10.44 6.80
CA ILE A 54 -1.50 -10.44 6.78
C ILE A 54 -0.87 -9.36 7.65
N ILE A 55 -1.51 -8.20 7.79
CA ILE A 55 -1.01 -7.07 8.57
C ILE A 55 -1.63 -7.11 9.96
N ARG A 56 -0.78 -7.11 10.99
CA ARG A 56 -1.19 -7.13 12.40
C ARG A 56 -1.18 -5.72 13.00
N PRO A 57 -1.93 -5.49 14.09
CA PRO A 57 -2.04 -4.16 14.71
C PRO A 57 -0.72 -3.56 15.24
N SER A 58 0.35 -4.34 15.35
CA SER A 58 1.66 -3.88 15.85
C SER A 58 2.76 -3.88 14.80
N ASP A 59 2.44 -4.22 13.54
CA ASP A 59 3.45 -4.36 12.49
C ASP A 59 3.98 -3.00 12.03
N ASN A 60 5.30 -2.89 11.93
CA ASN A 60 5.93 -1.82 11.18
C ASN A 60 5.92 -2.19 9.69
N VAL A 61 5.40 -1.32 8.84
CA VAL A 61 5.11 -1.59 7.43
C VAL A 61 5.79 -0.58 6.52
N VAL A 62 6.39 -1.09 5.44
CA VAL A 62 6.93 -0.29 4.33
C VAL A 62 6.09 -0.50 3.07
N ASP A 63 5.68 0.58 2.42
CA ASP A 63 4.94 0.60 1.15
C ASP A 63 5.83 1.14 0.02
N LEU A 64 6.10 0.31 -0.99
CA LEU A 64 6.93 0.63 -2.14
C LEU A 64 6.09 1.10 -3.33
N GLY A 65 6.49 2.20 -3.95
CA GLY A 65 5.69 2.83 -5.02
C GLY A 65 4.42 3.47 -4.46
N ALA A 66 4.55 4.11 -3.30
CA ALA A 66 3.42 4.49 -2.48
C ALA A 66 2.60 5.67 -3.04
N ALA A 67 3.08 6.44 -4.02
CA ALA A 67 2.33 7.59 -4.53
C ALA A 67 1.05 7.13 -5.26
N PRO A 68 -0.12 7.76 -5.01
CA PRO A 68 -0.36 9.02 -4.29
C PRO A 68 -0.62 8.89 -2.77
N GLY A 69 -0.45 7.70 -2.19
CA GLY A 69 -0.57 7.42 -0.76
C GLY A 69 -1.86 6.69 -0.36
N SER A 70 -2.56 6.07 -1.31
CA SER A 70 -3.84 5.41 -1.00
C SER A 70 -3.69 4.14 -0.16
N TRP A 71 -2.59 3.39 -0.33
CA TRP A 71 -2.27 2.24 0.51
C TRP A 71 -1.79 2.70 1.89
N LEU A 72 -0.96 3.74 1.97
CA LEU A 72 -0.59 4.39 3.24
C LEU A 72 -1.79 4.79 4.10
N GLN A 73 -2.87 5.32 3.49
CA GLN A 73 -4.12 5.63 4.22
C GLN A 73 -4.74 4.38 4.85
N VAL A 74 -4.75 3.27 4.12
CA VAL A 74 -5.27 1.98 4.62
C VAL A 74 -4.36 1.41 5.70
N LEU A 75 -3.05 1.37 5.46
CA LEU A 75 -2.04 0.83 6.38
C LEU A 75 -2.09 1.51 7.75
N ARG A 76 -2.16 2.84 7.76
CA ARG A 76 -2.29 3.63 9.01
C ARG A 76 -3.51 3.23 9.83
N ASP A 77 -4.60 2.83 9.18
CA ASP A 77 -5.82 2.45 9.88
C ASP A 77 -5.79 0.96 10.31
N LEU A 78 -4.89 0.14 9.76
CA LEU A 78 -4.73 -1.29 10.07
C LEU A 78 -3.71 -1.58 11.17
N THR A 79 -2.67 -0.75 11.31
CA THR A 79 -1.60 -0.95 12.30
C THR A 79 -1.34 0.31 13.14
N GLY A 80 -1.04 0.12 14.42
CA GLY A 80 -0.49 1.14 15.30
C GLY A 80 1.05 1.21 15.27
N GLY A 81 1.69 0.35 14.48
CA GLY A 81 3.13 0.41 14.21
C GLY A 81 3.50 1.56 13.26
N LYS A 82 4.77 1.60 12.86
CA LYS A 82 5.29 2.59 11.92
C LYS A 82 4.80 2.28 10.50
N VAL A 83 4.30 3.30 9.81
CA VAL A 83 3.94 3.21 8.39
C VAL A 83 4.85 4.13 7.61
N ILE A 84 5.64 3.55 6.69
CA ILE A 84 6.63 4.26 5.89
C ILE A 84 6.33 4.04 4.41
N GLY A 85 6.12 5.12 3.67
CA GLY A 85 5.95 5.08 2.21
C GLY A 85 7.17 5.57 1.47
N VAL A 86 7.58 4.85 0.43
CA VAL A 86 8.67 5.27 -0.46
C VAL A 86 8.18 5.35 -1.89
N ASP A 87 8.46 6.47 -2.55
CA ASP A 87 8.16 6.66 -3.96
C ASP A 87 9.15 7.67 -4.58
N LEU A 88 9.33 7.60 -5.90
CA LEU A 88 10.10 8.60 -6.64
C LEU A 88 9.40 9.97 -6.66
N ASN A 89 8.08 9.99 -6.48
CA ASN A 89 7.26 11.19 -6.49
C ASN A 89 6.89 11.62 -5.07
N PRO A 90 6.79 12.93 -4.79
CA PRO A 90 6.33 13.41 -3.50
C PRO A 90 4.88 12.99 -3.24
N ILE A 91 4.62 12.56 -2.01
CA ILE A 91 3.31 12.19 -1.50
C ILE A 91 2.82 13.32 -0.60
N ALA A 92 1.59 13.80 -0.81
CA ALA A 92 1.02 14.81 0.07
C ALA A 92 0.94 14.28 1.51
N PRO A 93 1.19 15.10 2.55
CA PRO A 93 1.26 14.62 3.93
C PRO A 93 0.04 13.79 4.36
N ILE A 94 0.27 12.70 5.08
CA ILE A 94 -0.75 11.86 5.72
C ILE A 94 -0.37 11.76 7.19
N GLY A 95 -1.25 12.18 8.10
CA GLY A 95 -0.96 12.10 9.54
C GLY A 95 -0.70 10.65 9.97
N GLY A 96 0.31 10.45 10.83
CA GLY A 96 0.70 9.13 11.32
C GLY A 96 1.53 8.28 10.34
N VAL A 97 1.98 8.87 9.22
CA VAL A 97 2.77 8.18 8.19
C VAL A 97 4.04 8.98 7.89
N THR A 98 5.17 8.28 7.75
CA THR A 98 6.42 8.84 7.22
C THR A 98 6.48 8.60 5.72
N THR A 99 6.86 9.60 4.93
CA THR A 99 7.03 9.46 3.47
C THR A 99 8.43 9.88 3.06
N ILE A 100 9.11 9.02 2.31
CA ILE A 100 10.46 9.27 1.77
C ILE A 100 10.34 9.37 0.25
N VAL A 101 10.90 10.46 -0.30
CA VAL A 101 11.03 10.61 -1.75
C VAL A 101 12.40 10.06 -2.16
N GLY A 102 12.40 9.02 -2.99
CA GLY A 102 13.62 8.34 -3.43
C GLY A 102 13.35 7.01 -4.11
N ASP A 103 14.41 6.46 -4.70
CA ASP A 103 14.41 5.11 -5.24
C ASP A 103 14.66 4.11 -4.11
N PHE A 104 13.78 3.14 -3.91
CA PHE A 104 13.94 2.15 -2.83
C PHE A 104 15.12 1.19 -3.07
N THR A 105 15.67 1.15 -4.29
CA THR A 105 16.89 0.40 -4.61
C THR A 105 18.17 1.14 -4.20
N ASP A 106 18.10 2.44 -3.90
CA ASP A 106 19.23 3.23 -3.44
C ASP A 106 19.57 2.88 -1.97
N PRO A 107 20.82 2.47 -1.67
CA PRO A 107 21.26 2.18 -0.31
C PRO A 107 21.00 3.32 0.69
N LEU A 108 21.14 4.58 0.29
CA LEU A 108 20.89 5.73 1.17
C LEU A 108 19.40 5.86 1.52
N VAL A 109 18.51 5.50 0.59
CA VAL A 109 17.07 5.48 0.84
C VAL A 109 16.73 4.31 1.76
N GLN A 110 17.37 3.14 1.58
CA GLN A 110 17.20 2.00 2.46
C GLN A 110 17.66 2.28 3.90
N GLU A 111 18.79 2.95 4.08
CA GLU A 111 19.27 3.39 5.40
C GLU A 111 18.25 4.30 6.08
N ARG A 112 17.75 5.32 5.36
CA ARG A 112 16.70 6.21 5.89
C ARG A 112 15.43 5.47 6.27
N ILE A 113 15.00 4.45 5.51
CA ILE A 113 13.83 3.64 5.87
C ILE A 113 14.08 2.91 7.20
N ARG A 114 15.27 2.32 7.39
CA ARG A 114 15.61 1.62 8.63
C ARG A 114 15.67 2.57 9.82
N GLU A 115 16.23 3.76 9.64
CA GLU A 115 16.27 4.80 10.67
C GLU A 115 14.87 5.24 11.09
N GLU A 116 13.99 5.50 10.13
CA GLU A 116 12.60 5.92 10.38
C GLU A 116 11.76 4.80 11.01
N ALA A 117 12.03 3.54 10.66
CA ALA A 117 11.39 2.39 11.28
C ALA A 117 11.81 2.26 12.75
N GLY A 118 13.09 2.54 13.07
CA GLY A 118 13.62 2.50 14.43
C GLY A 118 13.54 1.12 15.10
N GLY A 119 13.36 0.06 14.31
CA GLY A 119 13.11 -1.29 14.79
C GLY A 119 12.90 -2.28 13.65
N ILE A 120 12.40 -3.47 13.99
CA ILE A 120 12.11 -4.54 13.02
C ILE A 120 10.99 -4.08 12.10
N ILE A 121 11.18 -4.28 10.79
CA ILE A 121 10.14 -4.10 9.78
C ILE A 121 9.49 -5.46 9.58
N ASN A 122 8.17 -5.52 9.72
CA ASN A 122 7.43 -6.79 9.73
C ASN A 122 6.87 -7.12 8.35
N ILE A 123 6.46 -6.10 7.59
CA ILE A 123 5.78 -6.25 6.31
C ILE A 123 6.34 -5.24 5.31
N VAL A 124 6.58 -5.72 4.09
CA VAL A 124 6.78 -4.88 2.90
C VAL A 124 5.62 -5.14 1.94
N VAL A 125 4.98 -4.09 1.47
CA VAL A 125 3.95 -4.13 0.42
C VAL A 125 4.40 -3.31 -0.78
N SER A 126 3.90 -3.64 -1.98
CA SER A 126 4.23 -2.92 -3.21
C SER A 126 3.05 -2.94 -4.18
N ASP A 127 2.64 -1.76 -4.66
CA ASP A 127 1.80 -1.58 -5.87
C ASP A 127 2.59 -0.83 -6.95
N ALA A 128 3.93 -0.90 -6.90
CA ALA A 128 4.82 -0.21 -7.82
C ALA A 128 4.63 -0.70 -9.27
N SER A 129 4.63 0.24 -10.21
CA SER A 129 4.51 -0.06 -11.64
C SER A 129 5.55 0.74 -12.42
N PRO A 130 6.22 0.15 -13.43
CA PRO A 130 7.07 0.92 -14.32
C PRO A 130 6.23 1.90 -15.16
N LYS A 131 6.88 2.94 -15.67
CA LYS A 131 6.29 3.84 -16.67
C LYS A 131 6.08 3.07 -17.97
N LEU A 132 4.83 2.79 -18.33
CA LEU A 132 4.49 2.03 -19.55
C LEU A 132 4.92 2.79 -20.81
N SER A 133 5.62 2.11 -21.73
CA SER A 133 6.01 2.66 -23.03
C SER A 133 4.95 2.38 -24.10
N GLY A 134 4.02 1.45 -23.83
CA GLY A 134 3.04 0.96 -24.79
C GLY A 134 3.50 -0.27 -25.57
N GLN A 135 4.78 -0.65 -25.46
CA GLN A 135 5.30 -1.89 -26.02
C GLN A 135 5.18 -3.02 -24.99
N LYS A 136 4.19 -3.89 -25.19
CA LYS A 136 3.80 -4.94 -24.21
C LYS A 136 4.97 -5.76 -23.68
N THR A 137 5.81 -6.31 -24.56
CA THR A 137 6.92 -7.18 -24.15
C THR A 137 7.94 -6.44 -23.29
N TYR A 138 8.25 -5.20 -23.65
CA TYR A 138 9.19 -4.37 -22.90
C TYR A 138 8.60 -3.92 -21.56
N ASP A 139 7.31 -3.55 -21.55
CA ASP A 139 6.58 -3.21 -20.32
C ASP A 139 6.49 -4.39 -19.36
N GLN A 140 6.27 -5.60 -19.86
CA GLN A 140 6.29 -6.83 -19.06
C GLN A 140 7.67 -7.09 -18.45
N ALA A 141 8.74 -7.00 -19.25
CA ALA A 141 10.09 -7.20 -18.74
C ALA A 141 10.44 -6.20 -17.63
N ARG A 142 10.05 -4.93 -17.78
CA ARG A 142 10.25 -3.90 -16.73
C ARG A 142 9.40 -4.14 -15.49
N ALA A 143 8.18 -4.64 -15.65
CA ALA A 143 7.32 -4.96 -14.52
C ALA A 143 7.89 -6.13 -13.71
N ILE A 144 8.46 -7.14 -14.38
CA ILE A 144 9.15 -8.26 -13.74
C ILE A 144 10.37 -7.75 -12.98
N GLY A 145 11.25 -6.97 -13.63
CA GLY A 145 12.44 -6.42 -12.97
C GLY A 145 12.11 -5.58 -11.74
N LEU A 146 11.09 -4.71 -11.82
CA LEU A 146 10.65 -3.93 -10.67
C LEU A 146 10.11 -4.81 -9.52
N GLY A 147 9.46 -5.92 -9.85
CA GLY A 147 9.02 -6.90 -8.85
C GLY A 147 10.19 -7.65 -8.21
N GLU A 148 11.22 -8.00 -8.98
CA GLU A 148 12.47 -8.59 -8.48
C GLU A 148 13.21 -7.63 -7.56
N ASP A 149 13.28 -6.35 -7.91
CA ASP A 149 13.86 -5.30 -7.08
C ASP A 149 13.10 -5.15 -5.75
N ALA A 150 11.77 -5.14 -5.79
CA ALA A 150 10.94 -5.07 -4.60
C ALA A 150 11.13 -6.31 -3.70
N LEU A 151 11.26 -7.50 -4.28
CA LEU A 151 11.55 -8.73 -3.55
C LEU A 151 12.95 -8.69 -2.93
N ALA A 152 13.96 -8.28 -3.68
CA ALA A 152 15.33 -8.15 -3.19
C ALA A 152 15.42 -7.16 -2.02
N PHE A 153 14.70 -6.04 -2.13
CA PHE A 153 14.54 -5.08 -1.04
C PHE A 153 13.92 -5.75 0.19
N ALA A 154 12.80 -6.46 0.04
CA ALA A 154 12.12 -7.12 1.15
C ALA A 154 13.03 -8.14 1.85
N CYS A 155 13.77 -8.97 1.10
CA CYS A 155 14.73 -9.93 1.64
C CYS A 155 15.89 -9.29 2.42
N THR A 156 16.20 -8.02 2.15
CA THR A 156 17.29 -7.29 2.82
C THR A 156 16.78 -6.51 4.04
N LEU A 157 15.47 -6.27 4.14
CA LEU A 157 14.87 -5.40 5.14
C LEU A 157 14.11 -6.14 6.24
N LEU A 158 13.47 -7.26 5.90
CA LEU A 158 12.75 -8.15 6.80
C LEU A 158 13.73 -9.08 7.53
#